data_AF-K2DSA7-F1
#
_entry.id   AF-K2DSA7-F1
#
_cell.length_a   1.000
_cell.length_b   1.000
_cell.length_c   1.000
_cell.angle_alpha   90.00
_cell.angle_beta   90.00
_cell.angle_gamma   90.00
#
_symmetry.space_group_name_H-M   'P 1'
#
loop_
_entity.id
_entity.type
_entity.pdbx_description
1 polymer ?
#
loop_
_entity_poly.entity_id
_entity_poly.type
_entity_poly.pdbx_seq_one_letter_code
_entity_poly.pdbx_strand_id
1 'polypeptide(L)'
;MATDDFVISSSVDQILENLPIGSVSKAIGNNLYGINFRQTPTAVPSTKDVVGFTFFTRPQLNLEMFNITNYRGFYSLLTDNAASYQRYTRLMLDPRLASYSDIACPFIDKFNPFIPVLSNNIISLSGWPDLVAPVFTSPSGLYNEEHSFVDGVTNHFEAFDIDATFRNTKGNPIIYLFYIWIKYQTLVFEGVLNPYLDFITENEIDYNTRIYRIVLDQQKRYVTFIAATGASFPLNIPTGSLFDYNVDTPYNNKNSEINIRFRSMGFTAFEDILKYEFNRTTAIFNPDIRKILEHDESANETAAARDDGNAIYRIPGCSLIKLPFSLAMYSDNSLDNNPFYNLNFRVYPYINLYTNELEWWVNENRFDNITKKEFSSNKEAQGINDDVIADIRRNQIG
;
A
#
# COMPACT_ATOMS: atom_id res chain seq x y z
N MET A 1 9.22 13.38 52.88
CA MET A 1 9.16 14.52 51.93
C MET A 1 10.19 14.19 50.86
N ALA A 2 9.84 13.51 49.76
CA ALA A 2 8.92 13.96 48.70
C ALA A 2 9.27 15.40 48.28
N THR A 3 9.64 15.73 47.05
CA THR A 3 9.50 15.04 45.75
C THR A 3 10.13 15.97 44.68
N ASP A 4 10.60 15.37 43.58
CA ASP A 4 10.54 15.87 42.18
C ASP A 4 11.54 16.98 41.74
N ASP A 5 12.20 16.96 40.57
CA ASP A 5 11.98 16.26 39.30
C ASP A 5 13.32 15.88 38.63
N PHE A 6 13.51 14.62 38.26
CA PHE A 6 14.49 14.24 37.24
C PHE A 6 13.84 14.49 35.88
N VAL A 7 14.15 15.63 35.25
CA VAL A 7 13.68 15.96 33.91
C VAL A 7 14.40 15.05 32.90
N ILE A 8 13.78 13.92 32.57
CA ILE A 8 14.16 13.07 31.44
C ILE A 8 13.54 13.69 30.18
N SER A 9 14.29 14.60 29.55
CA SER A 9 13.96 15.07 28.20
C SER A 9 15.21 15.35 27.35
N SER A 10 16.32 14.68 27.63
CA SER A 10 17.43 14.58 26.69
C SER A 10 17.21 13.36 25.80
N SER A 11 17.28 13.56 24.48
CA SER A 11 17.22 12.49 23.49
C SER A 11 18.18 11.37 23.89
N VAL A 12 17.75 10.12 23.74
CA VAL A 12 18.57 8.92 24.00
C VAL A 12 19.96 9.03 23.32
N ASP A 13 20.04 9.74 22.18
CA ASP A 13 21.30 10.03 21.49
C ASP A 13 22.26 10.91 22.31
N GLN A 14 21.79 11.91 23.05
CA GLN A 14 22.63 12.76 23.91
C GLN A 14 23.16 12.00 25.13
N ILE A 15 22.42 10.99 25.60
CA ILE A 15 22.87 10.11 26.69
C ILE A 15 23.92 9.13 26.16
N LEU A 16 23.73 8.58 24.95
CA LEU A 16 24.66 7.67 24.30
C LEU A 16 25.96 8.37 23.84
N GLU A 17 25.88 9.63 23.45
CA GLU A 17 27.03 10.45 23.02
C GLU A 17 28.05 10.67 24.16
N ASN A 18 27.58 10.73 25.42
CA ASN A 18 28.43 10.86 26.61
C ASN A 18 29.02 9.53 27.10
N LEU A 19 28.56 8.39 26.57
CA LEU A 19 29.16 7.09 26.84
C LEU A 19 30.32 6.83 25.87
N PRO A 20 31.33 6.02 26.24
CA PRO A 20 32.41 5.59 25.34
C PRO A 20 31.93 4.80 24.11
N ILE A 21 30.62 4.52 24.04
CA ILE A 21 29.90 3.92 22.91
C ILE A 21 29.67 4.94 21.77
N GLY A 22 29.59 6.25 22.07
CA GLY A 22 29.29 7.30 21.10
C GLY A 22 27.83 7.31 20.62
N SER A 23 27.49 8.26 19.75
CA SER A 23 26.15 8.32 19.14
C SER A 23 25.88 7.09 18.27
N VAL A 24 24.60 6.72 18.11
CA VAL A 24 24.16 5.58 17.29
C VAL A 24 24.68 5.69 15.85
N SER A 25 24.65 6.88 15.26
CA SER A 25 25.16 7.13 13.90
C SER A 25 26.66 6.89 13.79
N LYS A 26 27.43 7.22 14.83
CA LYS A 26 28.88 6.97 14.88
C LYS A 26 29.18 5.50 15.09
N ALA A 27 28.39 4.80 15.90
CA ALA A 27 28.48 3.35 16.08
C ALA A 27 28.23 2.60 14.77
N ILE A 28 27.21 3.01 13.99
CA ILE A 28 26.94 2.48 12.64
C ILE A 28 28.09 2.82 11.69
N GLY A 29 28.55 4.07 11.66
CA GLY A 29 29.67 4.49 10.80
C GLY A 29 30.96 3.71 11.08
N ASN A 30 31.27 3.47 12.35
CA ASN A 30 32.42 2.66 12.75
C ASN A 30 32.26 1.19 12.34
N ASN A 31 31.05 0.63 12.39
CA ASN A 31 30.76 -0.73 11.94
C ASN A 31 30.94 -0.88 10.41
N LEU A 32 30.56 0.15 9.63
CA LEU A 32 30.73 0.16 8.18
C LEU A 32 32.18 0.41 7.73
N TYR A 33 32.93 1.24 8.47
CA TYR A 33 34.25 1.70 8.04
C TYR A 33 35.35 0.63 8.19
N GLY A 34 35.33 -0.17 9.26
CA GLY A 34 36.49 -1.00 9.56
C GLY A 34 36.23 -2.21 10.44
N ILE A 35 37.20 -3.12 10.39
CA ILE A 35 37.21 -4.33 11.21
C ILE A 35 37.46 -3.94 12.66
N ASN A 36 36.62 -4.44 13.55
CA ASN A 36 36.74 -4.22 14.99
C ASN A 36 37.94 -5.00 15.56
N PHE A 37 39.12 -4.37 15.58
CA PHE A 37 40.34 -4.99 16.10
C PHE A 37 40.29 -5.24 17.62
N ARG A 38 39.46 -4.51 18.36
CA ARG A 38 39.35 -4.62 19.83
C ARG A 38 38.44 -5.77 20.26
N GLN A 39 37.79 -6.46 19.31
CA GLN A 39 36.84 -7.56 19.56
C GLN A 39 35.75 -7.22 20.59
N THR A 40 35.51 -5.94 20.85
CA THR A 40 34.50 -5.46 21.79
C THR A 40 33.25 -5.13 20.99
N PRO A 41 32.13 -5.86 21.13
CA PRO A 41 30.96 -5.65 20.29
C PRO A 41 30.43 -4.22 20.43
N THR A 42 30.24 -3.55 19.30
CA THR A 42 29.60 -2.23 19.25
C THR A 42 28.09 -2.44 19.35
N ALA A 43 27.42 -1.74 20.26
CA ALA A 43 25.97 -1.84 20.44
C ALA A 43 25.25 -1.08 19.32
N VAL A 44 25.05 -1.75 18.18
CA VAL A 44 24.23 -1.23 17.08
C VAL A 44 22.77 -1.64 17.33
N PRO A 45 21.80 -0.72 17.28
CA PRO A 45 20.40 -1.08 17.43
C PRO A 45 19.93 -1.97 16.26
N SER A 46 19.08 -2.95 16.56
CA SER A 46 18.45 -3.79 15.54
C SER A 46 17.43 -2.99 14.71
N THR A 47 17.32 -3.29 13.42
CA THR A 47 16.29 -2.73 12.53
C THR A 47 14.89 -3.02 13.10
N LYS A 48 14.03 -1.99 13.15
CA LYS A 48 12.64 -2.08 13.60
C LYS A 48 11.71 -1.54 12.53
N ASP A 49 11.27 -2.41 11.62
CA ASP A 49 10.30 -2.05 10.59
C ASP A 49 8.86 -2.39 11.02
N VAL A 50 7.91 -1.58 10.56
CA VAL A 50 6.48 -1.86 10.74
C VAL A 50 5.96 -2.64 9.54
N VAL A 51 4.96 -3.50 9.78
CA VAL A 51 4.30 -4.35 8.79
C VAL A 51 3.58 -3.56 7.67
N GLY A 52 3.72 -2.23 7.57
CA GLY A 52 3.36 -1.41 6.40
C GLY A 52 1.98 -1.69 5.79
N PHE A 53 1.86 -1.57 4.46
CA PHE A 53 0.60 -1.76 3.71
C PHE A 53 0.76 -2.72 2.53
N THR A 54 -0.36 -3.32 2.11
CA THR A 54 -0.46 -4.15 0.90
C THR A 54 -1.60 -3.63 0.03
N PHE A 55 -1.33 -3.38 -1.24
CA PHE A 55 -2.29 -2.86 -2.20
C PHE A 55 -2.49 -3.84 -3.35
N PHE A 56 -3.74 -4.10 -3.70
CA PHE A 56 -4.13 -4.89 -4.86
C PHE A 56 -4.77 -3.93 -5.86
N THR A 57 -4.25 -3.85 -7.08
CA THR A 57 -4.87 -3.02 -8.13
C THR A 57 -6.18 -3.65 -8.60
N ARG A 58 -7.09 -2.83 -9.12
CA ARG A 58 -8.31 -3.34 -9.75
C ARG A 58 -7.98 -3.96 -11.11
N PRO A 59 -8.48 -5.17 -11.42
CA PRO A 59 -8.47 -5.68 -12.79
C PRO A 59 -9.46 -4.89 -13.66
N GLN A 60 -9.50 -5.18 -14.96
CA GLN A 60 -10.46 -4.58 -15.89
C GLN A 60 -11.29 -5.64 -16.60
N LEU A 61 -12.09 -6.38 -15.83
CA LEU A 61 -12.98 -7.40 -16.37
C LEU A 61 -14.10 -6.74 -17.17
N ASN A 62 -14.44 -7.25 -18.35
CA ASN A 62 -15.59 -6.75 -19.11
C ASN A 62 -16.91 -7.26 -18.49
N LEU A 63 -17.49 -6.47 -17.60
CA LEU A 63 -18.74 -6.78 -16.92
C LEU A 63 -19.89 -5.91 -17.43
N GLU A 64 -19.88 -5.59 -18.72
CA GLU A 64 -21.01 -4.97 -19.41
C GLU A 64 -22.24 -5.89 -19.44
N MET A 65 -23.42 -5.28 -19.58
CA MET A 65 -24.69 -6.01 -19.54
C MET A 65 -24.77 -7.09 -20.62
N PHE A 66 -24.37 -6.77 -21.86
CA PHE A 66 -24.40 -7.71 -22.98
C PHE A 66 -23.47 -8.91 -22.76
N ASN A 67 -22.32 -8.70 -22.11
CA ASN A 67 -21.40 -9.79 -21.81
C ASN A 67 -21.97 -10.66 -20.69
N ILE A 68 -22.41 -10.04 -19.58
CA ILE A 68 -22.98 -10.76 -18.43
C ILE A 68 -24.20 -11.60 -18.81
N THR A 69 -25.04 -11.15 -19.74
CA THR A 69 -26.25 -11.90 -20.15
C THR A 69 -25.96 -13.26 -20.79
N ASN A 70 -24.74 -13.48 -21.28
CA ASN A 70 -24.32 -14.76 -21.87
C ASN A 70 -24.21 -15.88 -20.83
N TYR A 71 -24.00 -15.55 -19.54
CA TYR A 71 -23.88 -16.54 -18.48
C TYR A 71 -24.90 -16.32 -17.36
N ARG A 72 -25.79 -17.30 -17.17
CA ARG A 72 -26.88 -17.24 -16.17
C ARG A 72 -26.40 -16.97 -14.74
N GLY A 73 -25.21 -17.44 -14.35
CA GLY A 73 -24.70 -17.28 -12.99
C GLY A 73 -24.33 -15.83 -12.65
N PHE A 74 -24.11 -14.99 -13.67
CA PHE A 74 -23.77 -13.59 -13.49
C PHE A 74 -25.00 -12.67 -13.49
N TYR A 75 -26.22 -13.20 -13.63
CA TYR A 75 -27.44 -12.38 -13.63
C TYR A 75 -27.63 -11.63 -12.30
N SER A 76 -27.09 -12.19 -11.21
CA SER A 76 -27.07 -11.51 -9.90
C SER A 76 -26.31 -10.18 -9.90
N LEU A 77 -25.37 -9.96 -10.83
CA LEU A 77 -24.62 -8.72 -11.01
C LEU A 77 -25.44 -7.61 -11.68
N LEU A 78 -26.54 -7.95 -12.35
CA LEU A 78 -27.43 -7.00 -13.02
C LEU A 78 -28.48 -6.39 -12.06
N THR A 79 -28.29 -6.55 -10.75
CA THR A 79 -29.18 -5.97 -9.74
C THR A 79 -29.27 -4.45 -9.85
N ASP A 80 -30.50 -3.93 -9.70
CA ASP A 80 -30.78 -2.48 -9.68
C ASP A 80 -30.41 -1.82 -8.36
N ASN A 81 -30.27 -2.61 -7.29
CA ASN A 81 -29.95 -2.07 -5.97
C ASN A 81 -28.48 -1.59 -5.93
N ALA A 82 -28.31 -0.28 -5.85
CA ALA A 82 -27.00 0.39 -5.79
C ALA A 82 -26.17 -0.02 -4.56
N ALA A 83 -26.80 -0.34 -3.43
CA ALA A 83 -26.13 -0.69 -2.17
C ALA A 83 -25.88 -2.19 -1.98
N SER A 84 -26.03 -2.99 -3.04
CA SER A 84 -25.85 -4.43 -2.99
C SER A 84 -24.39 -4.86 -3.17
N TYR A 85 -24.02 -6.01 -2.58
CA TYR A 85 -22.67 -6.57 -2.73
C TYR A 85 -22.37 -6.97 -4.18
N GLN A 86 -23.39 -7.36 -4.96
CA GLN A 86 -23.23 -7.71 -6.35
C GLN A 86 -22.89 -6.50 -7.22
N ARG A 87 -23.59 -5.37 -6.99
CA ARG A 87 -23.30 -4.10 -7.66
C ARG A 87 -21.89 -3.63 -7.30
N TYR A 88 -21.52 -3.74 -6.02
CA TYR A 88 -20.17 -3.46 -5.55
C TYR A 88 -19.14 -4.31 -6.30
N THR A 89 -19.25 -5.63 -6.28
CA THR A 89 -18.31 -6.54 -6.96
C THR A 89 -18.19 -6.24 -8.45
N ARG A 90 -19.30 -5.95 -9.14
CA ARG A 90 -19.32 -5.60 -10.56
C ARG A 90 -18.49 -4.36 -10.86
N LEU A 91 -18.79 -3.26 -10.18
CA LEU A 91 -18.10 -1.98 -10.38
C LEU A 91 -16.66 -1.97 -9.84
N MET A 92 -16.35 -2.89 -8.93
CA MET A 92 -15.01 -3.03 -8.36
C MET A 92 -14.06 -3.77 -9.29
N LEU A 93 -14.55 -4.80 -9.97
CA LEU A 93 -13.79 -5.60 -10.93
C LEU A 93 -13.79 -4.98 -12.35
N ASP A 94 -14.70 -4.04 -12.62
CA ASP A 94 -14.77 -3.27 -13.86
C ASP A 94 -14.76 -1.76 -13.58
N PRO A 95 -13.57 -1.13 -13.45
CA PRO A 95 -13.45 0.30 -13.19
C PRO A 95 -13.85 1.15 -14.40
N ARG A 96 -13.76 0.62 -15.64
CA ARG A 96 -14.19 1.33 -16.85
C ARG A 96 -15.69 1.56 -16.79
N LEU A 97 -16.45 0.50 -16.48
CA LEU A 97 -17.89 0.61 -16.27
C LEU A 97 -18.23 1.61 -15.16
N ALA A 98 -17.50 1.61 -14.04
CA ALA A 98 -17.72 2.55 -12.95
C ALA A 98 -17.50 4.02 -13.36
N SER A 99 -16.57 4.27 -14.28
CA SER A 99 -16.25 5.63 -14.75
C SER A 99 -17.25 6.13 -15.81
N TYR A 100 -17.52 5.32 -16.84
CA TYR A 100 -18.26 5.75 -18.04
C TYR A 100 -19.78 5.56 -17.96
N SER A 101 -20.28 4.66 -17.12
CA SER A 101 -21.72 4.38 -17.05
C SER A 101 -22.42 5.17 -15.93
N ASP A 102 -23.73 5.36 -16.09
CA ASP A 102 -24.61 5.95 -15.06
C ASP A 102 -24.87 5.01 -13.86
N ILE A 103 -24.24 3.84 -13.86
CA ILE A 103 -24.36 2.83 -12.80
C ILE A 103 -23.48 3.25 -11.62
N ALA A 104 -24.10 3.90 -10.63
CA ALA A 104 -23.41 4.28 -9.39
C ALA A 104 -23.56 3.23 -8.27
N CYS A 105 -22.55 3.17 -7.39
CA CYS A 105 -22.59 2.49 -6.10
C CYS A 105 -21.99 3.45 -5.05
N PRO A 106 -22.65 3.66 -3.89
CA PRO A 106 -22.17 4.61 -2.88
C PRO A 106 -20.87 4.15 -2.18
N PHE A 107 -20.54 2.86 -2.27
CA PHE A 107 -19.37 2.28 -1.58
C PHE A 107 -18.11 2.24 -2.44
N ILE A 108 -18.19 2.68 -3.70
CA ILE A 108 -17.06 2.64 -4.63
C ILE A 108 -16.64 4.05 -4.95
N ASP A 109 -15.37 4.30 -4.69
CA ASP A 109 -14.67 5.44 -5.24
C ASP A 109 -14.15 5.09 -6.65
N LYS A 110 -14.53 5.90 -7.63
CA LYS A 110 -14.13 5.77 -9.04
C LYS A 110 -12.65 6.11 -9.24
N PHE A 111 -12.09 6.97 -8.41
CA PHE A 111 -10.72 7.47 -8.56
C PHE A 111 -9.68 6.62 -7.83
N ASN A 112 -10.10 5.64 -7.02
CA ASN A 112 -9.18 4.77 -6.32
C ASN A 112 -8.81 3.55 -7.20
N PRO A 113 -7.53 3.35 -7.55
CA PRO A 113 -7.09 2.22 -8.38
C PRO A 113 -7.08 0.88 -7.63
N PHE A 114 -7.11 0.89 -6.30
CA PHE A 114 -6.91 -0.31 -5.49
C PHE A 114 -8.22 -0.98 -5.07
N ILE A 115 -8.10 -2.16 -4.46
CA ILE A 115 -9.20 -2.91 -3.84
C ILE A 115 -9.18 -2.75 -2.31
N PRO A 116 -9.88 -1.76 -1.71
CA PRO A 116 -9.80 -1.48 -0.28
C PRO A 116 -10.26 -2.65 0.58
N VAL A 117 -11.27 -3.40 0.14
CA VAL A 117 -11.78 -4.55 0.89
C VAL A 117 -10.71 -5.64 1.04
N LEU A 118 -9.77 -5.78 0.09
CA LEU A 118 -8.64 -6.71 0.22
C LEU A 118 -7.53 -6.11 1.08
N SER A 119 -7.14 -4.86 0.83
CA SER A 119 -6.09 -4.18 1.59
C SER A 119 -6.42 -4.03 3.08
N ASN A 120 -7.68 -3.76 3.44
CA ASN A 120 -8.08 -3.53 4.83
C ASN A 120 -8.29 -4.82 5.63
N ASN A 121 -8.61 -5.94 4.95
CA ASN A 121 -8.91 -7.21 5.61
C ASN A 121 -7.78 -8.24 5.49
N ILE A 122 -6.64 -7.89 4.90
CA ILE A 122 -5.49 -8.80 4.81
C ILE A 122 -4.90 -9.06 6.20
N ILE A 123 -4.64 -10.33 6.50
CA ILE A 123 -3.99 -10.78 7.74
C ILE A 123 -2.54 -11.13 7.47
N SER A 124 -2.30 -11.95 6.43
CA SER A 124 -0.95 -12.34 6.03
C SER A 124 -0.81 -12.38 4.51
N LEU A 125 0.42 -12.15 4.05
CA LEU A 125 0.84 -12.30 2.67
C LEU A 125 2.21 -12.99 2.65
N SER A 126 2.31 -14.14 2.00
CA SER A 126 3.53 -14.96 1.95
C SER A 126 3.74 -15.55 0.56
N GLY A 127 4.96 -16.02 0.27
CA GLY A 127 5.32 -16.60 -1.04
C GLY A 127 6.10 -15.65 -1.95
N TRP A 128 6.69 -14.58 -1.41
CA TRP A 128 7.65 -13.76 -2.16
C TRP A 128 8.93 -14.57 -2.43
N PRO A 129 9.45 -14.59 -3.68
CA PRO A 129 10.64 -15.33 -4.01
C PRO A 129 11.90 -14.62 -3.50
N ASP A 130 12.90 -15.41 -3.13
CA ASP A 130 14.21 -14.90 -2.72
C ASP A 130 15.17 -14.79 -3.92
N LEU A 131 16.10 -13.83 -3.86
CA LEU A 131 17.14 -13.66 -4.87
C LEU A 131 18.13 -14.82 -4.83
N VAL A 132 18.07 -15.69 -5.85
CA VAL A 132 18.99 -16.82 -6.00
C VAL A 132 19.74 -16.68 -7.32
N ALA A 133 21.07 -16.61 -7.25
CA ALA A 133 21.91 -16.60 -8.43
C ALA A 133 22.04 -18.02 -9.00
N PRO A 134 21.71 -18.26 -10.28
CA PRO A 134 21.99 -19.55 -10.91
C PRO A 134 23.50 -19.74 -11.04
N VAL A 135 23.99 -20.93 -10.66
CA VAL A 135 25.43 -21.26 -10.65
C VAL A 135 25.68 -22.47 -11.54
N PHE A 136 26.68 -22.37 -12.41
CA PHE A 136 27.26 -23.51 -13.10
C PHE A 136 28.48 -24.00 -12.32
N THR A 137 28.56 -25.31 -12.12
CA THR A 137 29.71 -25.99 -11.52
C THR A 137 30.34 -26.91 -12.55
N SER A 138 31.64 -26.77 -12.78
CA SER A 138 32.38 -27.63 -13.69
C SER A 138 32.42 -29.09 -13.17
N PRO A 139 32.50 -30.10 -14.05
CA PRO A 139 32.76 -31.47 -13.63
C PRO A 139 34.05 -31.60 -12.80
N SER A 140 34.05 -32.51 -11.82
CA SER A 140 35.18 -32.71 -10.90
C SER A 140 36.46 -33.10 -11.65
N GLY A 141 37.55 -32.37 -11.41
CA GLY A 141 38.87 -32.71 -11.91
C GLY A 141 39.45 -33.98 -11.25
N LEU A 142 40.68 -34.36 -11.64
CA LEU A 142 41.33 -35.59 -11.13
C LEU A 142 41.54 -35.57 -9.60
N TYR A 143 41.64 -34.37 -9.01
CA TYR A 143 41.74 -34.15 -7.56
C TYR A 143 40.43 -33.68 -6.91
N ASN A 144 39.28 -33.84 -7.60
CA ASN A 144 37.99 -33.27 -7.20
C ASN A 144 38.01 -31.74 -7.06
N GLU A 145 38.82 -31.07 -7.86
CA GLU A 145 38.72 -29.62 -8.01
C GLU A 145 37.49 -29.27 -8.86
N GLU A 146 36.66 -28.39 -8.34
CA GLU A 146 35.46 -27.90 -8.99
C GLU A 146 35.50 -26.38 -8.98
N HIS A 147 35.23 -25.77 -10.13
CA HIS A 147 35.08 -24.32 -10.24
C HIS A 147 33.61 -24.00 -10.49
N SER A 148 33.08 -23.04 -9.72
CA SER A 148 31.70 -22.59 -9.84
C SER A 148 31.65 -21.11 -10.18
N PHE A 149 30.83 -20.74 -11.15
CA PHE A 149 30.59 -19.35 -11.55
C PHE A 149 29.09 -19.11 -11.80
N VAL A 150 28.65 -17.86 -11.73
CA VAL A 150 27.26 -17.48 -11.98
C VAL A 150 26.95 -17.62 -13.47
N ASP A 151 25.92 -18.40 -13.80
CA ASP A 151 25.54 -18.75 -15.18
C ASP A 151 24.05 -18.49 -15.42
N GLY A 152 23.66 -17.22 -15.29
CA GLY A 152 22.31 -16.79 -15.63
C GLY A 152 21.94 -15.44 -15.04
N VAL A 153 20.72 -15.01 -15.34
CA VAL A 153 20.16 -13.74 -14.87
C VAL A 153 19.48 -13.93 -13.52
N THR A 154 19.67 -12.97 -12.62
CA THR A 154 19.08 -12.96 -11.28
C THR A 154 17.67 -12.37 -11.25
N ASN A 155 17.19 -11.82 -12.36
CA ASN A 155 15.87 -11.20 -12.42
C ASN A 155 14.79 -12.28 -12.42
N HIS A 156 13.89 -12.20 -11.45
CA HIS A 156 12.77 -13.14 -11.29
C HIS A 156 11.68 -12.85 -12.32
N PHE A 157 11.85 -13.39 -13.53
CA PHE A 157 10.78 -13.46 -14.54
C PHE A 157 9.96 -14.75 -14.42
N GLU A 158 10.29 -15.60 -13.46
CA GLU A 158 9.59 -16.86 -13.21
C GLU A 158 8.20 -16.62 -12.61
N ALA A 159 7.37 -17.65 -12.75
CA ALA A 159 6.03 -17.65 -12.17
C ALA A 159 6.04 -18.37 -10.82
N PHE A 160 5.53 -17.68 -9.80
CA PHE A 160 5.50 -18.13 -8.41
C PHE A 160 4.12 -17.93 -7.81
N ASP A 161 3.87 -18.56 -6.67
CA ASP A 161 2.55 -18.51 -6.02
C ASP A 161 2.63 -17.70 -4.72
N ILE A 162 1.73 -16.74 -4.57
CA ILE A 162 1.56 -15.94 -3.36
C ILE A 162 0.31 -16.40 -2.64
N ASP A 163 0.44 -16.70 -1.35
CA ASP A 163 -0.66 -17.01 -0.44
C ASP A 163 -1.08 -15.74 0.32
N ALA A 164 -2.31 -15.30 0.10
CA ALA A 164 -2.92 -14.18 0.82
C ALA A 164 -4.04 -14.70 1.73
N THR A 165 -4.00 -14.36 3.01
CA THR A 165 -5.07 -14.66 3.96
C THR A 165 -5.85 -13.40 4.30
N PHE A 166 -7.17 -13.50 4.26
CA PHE A 166 -8.08 -12.39 4.52
C PHE A 166 -9.03 -12.73 5.66
N ARG A 167 -9.33 -11.73 6.49
CA ARG A 167 -10.43 -11.77 7.44
C ARG A 167 -11.75 -11.69 6.69
N ASN A 168 -12.61 -12.67 6.89
CA ASN A 168 -13.92 -12.66 6.29
C ASN A 168 -14.87 -11.73 7.08
N THR A 169 -15.74 -11.03 6.35
CA THR A 169 -16.72 -10.09 6.92
C THR A 169 -18.14 -10.61 6.72
N LYS A 170 -19.08 -10.13 7.53
CA LYS A 170 -20.49 -10.55 7.46
C LYS A 170 -21.05 -10.30 6.05
N GLY A 171 -21.67 -11.32 5.47
CA GLY A 171 -22.19 -11.27 4.09
C GLY A 171 -21.20 -11.77 3.03
N ASN A 172 -20.00 -12.20 3.41
CA ASN A 172 -18.99 -12.82 2.54
C ASN A 172 -18.68 -12.07 1.22
N PRO A 173 -18.53 -10.72 1.22
CA PRO A 173 -18.27 -9.97 -0.01
C PRO A 173 -16.94 -10.36 -0.69
N ILE A 174 -15.94 -10.76 0.10
CA ILE A 174 -14.62 -11.20 -0.41
C ILE A 174 -14.76 -12.51 -1.20
N ILE A 175 -15.52 -13.47 -0.67
CA ILE A 175 -15.76 -14.74 -1.37
C ILE A 175 -16.51 -14.46 -2.67
N TYR A 176 -17.56 -13.63 -2.62
CA TYR A 176 -18.32 -13.32 -3.83
C TYR A 176 -17.45 -12.61 -4.90
N LEU A 177 -16.58 -11.67 -4.48
CA LEU A 177 -15.61 -11.00 -5.37
C LEU A 177 -14.70 -12.00 -6.09
N PHE A 178 -14.02 -12.89 -5.34
CA PHE A 178 -13.12 -13.88 -5.94
C PHE A 178 -13.85 -14.94 -6.76
N TYR A 179 -15.08 -15.29 -6.39
CA TYR A 179 -15.89 -16.24 -7.15
C TYR A 179 -16.19 -15.71 -8.55
N ILE A 180 -16.61 -14.45 -8.65
CA ILE A 180 -16.87 -13.79 -9.94
C ILE A 180 -15.59 -13.65 -10.74
N TRP A 181 -14.49 -13.24 -10.10
CA TRP A 181 -13.20 -13.08 -10.77
C TRP A 181 -12.69 -14.39 -11.38
N ILE A 182 -12.63 -15.48 -10.60
CA ILE A 182 -12.18 -16.78 -11.11
C ILE A 182 -13.14 -17.31 -12.19
N LYS A 183 -14.46 -17.16 -11.99
CA LYS A 183 -15.42 -17.61 -13.00
C LYS A 183 -15.30 -16.84 -14.31
N TYR A 184 -15.06 -15.54 -14.24
CA TYR A 184 -14.84 -14.73 -15.42
C TYR A 184 -13.61 -15.23 -16.20
N GLN A 185 -12.49 -15.50 -15.53
CA GLN A 185 -11.27 -16.05 -16.16
C GLN A 185 -11.58 -17.33 -16.96
N THR A 186 -12.32 -18.26 -16.35
CA THR A 186 -12.68 -19.52 -17.01
C THR A 186 -13.65 -19.31 -18.19
N LEU A 187 -14.59 -18.38 -18.08
CA LEU A 187 -15.58 -18.11 -19.13
C LEU A 187 -14.98 -17.36 -20.33
N VAL A 188 -13.95 -16.55 -20.11
CA VAL A 188 -13.16 -15.94 -21.19
C VAL A 188 -12.39 -17.02 -21.95
N PHE A 189 -11.78 -17.97 -21.25
CA PHE A 189 -11.11 -19.10 -21.89
C PHE A 189 -12.08 -20.01 -22.68
N GLU A 190 -13.29 -20.23 -22.16
CA GLU A 190 -14.35 -20.98 -22.87
C GLU A 190 -14.94 -20.20 -24.06
N GLY A 191 -14.66 -18.90 -24.19
CA GLY A 191 -15.21 -18.04 -25.24
C GLY A 191 -16.67 -17.63 -25.05
N VAL A 192 -17.22 -17.79 -23.84
CA VAL A 192 -18.61 -17.38 -23.50
C VAL A 192 -18.66 -15.88 -23.20
N LEU A 193 -17.61 -15.38 -22.54
CA LEU A 193 -17.41 -13.95 -22.27
C LEU A 193 -16.24 -13.44 -23.09
N ASN A 194 -16.34 -12.18 -23.53
CA ASN A 194 -15.27 -11.53 -24.29
C ASN A 194 -14.65 -10.39 -23.48
N PRO A 195 -13.32 -10.25 -23.45
CA PRO A 195 -12.64 -9.05 -22.95
C PRO A 195 -13.06 -7.79 -23.71
N TYR A 196 -12.66 -6.61 -23.23
CA TYR A 196 -12.81 -5.40 -24.02
C TYR A 196 -11.98 -5.49 -25.31
N LEU A 197 -12.47 -4.86 -26.39
CA LEU A 197 -11.83 -4.92 -27.71
C LEU A 197 -10.37 -4.43 -27.70
N ASP A 198 -10.07 -3.44 -26.87
CA ASP A 198 -8.74 -2.86 -26.73
C ASP A 198 -7.74 -3.94 -26.22
N PHE A 199 -8.14 -4.73 -25.22
CA PHE A 199 -7.34 -5.85 -24.71
C PHE A 199 -7.13 -6.96 -25.74
N ILE A 200 -8.14 -7.24 -26.58
CA ILE A 200 -8.01 -8.21 -27.67
C ILE A 200 -7.01 -7.71 -28.72
N THR A 201 -7.05 -6.41 -29.03
CA THR A 201 -6.19 -5.80 -30.03
C THR A 201 -4.73 -5.72 -29.57
N GLU A 202 -4.51 -5.40 -28.29
CA GLU A 202 -3.18 -5.30 -27.68
C GLU A 202 -2.65 -6.65 -27.17
N ASN A 203 -3.45 -7.72 -27.27
CA ASN A 203 -3.14 -9.06 -26.76
C ASN A 203 -2.75 -9.04 -25.27
N GLU A 204 -3.47 -8.22 -24.48
CA GLU A 204 -3.29 -8.08 -23.04
C GLU A 204 -4.38 -8.83 -22.28
N ILE A 205 -4.02 -9.36 -21.11
CA ILE A 205 -4.91 -10.14 -20.25
C ILE A 205 -5.64 -9.20 -19.28
N ASP A 206 -6.96 -9.17 -19.35
CA ASP A 206 -7.85 -8.23 -18.65
C ASP A 206 -8.04 -8.52 -17.16
N TYR A 207 -7.87 -9.79 -16.74
CA TYR A 207 -8.10 -10.24 -15.37
C TYR A 207 -6.85 -10.22 -14.47
N ASN A 208 -5.75 -9.64 -14.93
CA ASN A 208 -4.55 -9.48 -14.14
C ASN A 208 -4.67 -8.33 -13.13
N THR A 209 -4.07 -8.51 -11.97
CA THR A 209 -3.88 -7.49 -10.93
C THR A 209 -2.41 -7.41 -10.58
N ARG A 210 -1.96 -6.23 -10.13
CA ARG A 210 -0.65 -6.03 -9.54
C ARG A 210 -0.76 -5.95 -8.03
N ILE A 211 0.15 -6.60 -7.31
CA ILE A 211 0.19 -6.59 -5.84
C ILE A 211 1.41 -5.79 -5.42
N TYR A 212 1.18 -4.69 -4.70
CA TYR A 212 2.23 -3.86 -4.12
C TYR A 212 2.33 -4.13 -2.62
N ARG A 213 3.55 -4.30 -2.15
CA ARG A 213 3.88 -4.46 -0.74
C ARG A 213 4.83 -3.36 -0.32
N ILE A 214 4.40 -2.55 0.64
CA ILE A 214 5.16 -1.43 1.17
C ILE A 214 5.47 -1.73 2.63
N VAL A 215 6.75 -1.70 3.00
CA VAL A 215 7.25 -1.75 4.37
C VAL A 215 7.64 -0.34 4.78
N LEU A 216 7.26 0.04 6.00
CA LEU A 216 7.48 1.37 6.52
C LEU A 216 8.42 1.30 7.72
N ASP A 217 9.08 2.44 7.98
CA ASP A 217 9.90 2.65 9.17
C ASP A 217 9.07 2.52 10.48
N GLN A 218 9.74 2.46 11.63
CA GLN A 218 9.13 2.40 12.96
C GLN A 218 8.06 3.48 13.17
N GLN A 219 8.29 4.68 12.62
CA GLN A 219 7.36 5.81 12.72
C GLN A 219 6.24 5.76 11.66
N LYS A 220 6.24 4.80 10.73
CA LYS A 220 5.30 4.70 9.60
C LYS A 220 5.29 5.92 8.67
N ARG A 221 6.40 6.69 8.63
CA ARG A 221 6.53 7.90 7.79
C ARG A 221 7.19 7.59 6.45
N TYR A 222 8.34 6.94 6.49
CA TYR A 222 9.16 6.68 5.32
C TYR A 222 9.00 5.23 4.86
N VAL A 223 9.05 5.05 3.54
CA VAL A 223 9.09 3.74 2.88
C VAL A 223 10.51 3.20 2.95
N THR A 224 10.70 2.11 3.69
CA THR A 224 12.00 1.43 3.81
C THR A 224 12.18 0.43 2.67
N PHE A 225 11.18 -0.42 2.44
CA PHE A 225 11.21 -1.41 1.38
C PHE A 225 9.91 -1.42 0.58
N ILE A 226 10.04 -1.60 -0.73
CA ILE A 226 8.91 -1.80 -1.63
C ILE A 226 9.16 -3.03 -2.50
N ALA A 227 8.12 -3.83 -2.65
CA ALA A 227 8.10 -4.99 -3.53
C ALA A 227 6.80 -4.98 -4.34
N ALA A 228 6.87 -5.43 -5.57
CA ALA A 228 5.70 -5.59 -6.43
C ALA A 228 5.80 -6.88 -7.24
N THR A 229 4.63 -7.48 -7.47
CA THR A 229 4.50 -8.49 -8.53
C THR A 229 4.45 -7.79 -9.89
N GLY A 230 4.79 -8.48 -10.98
CA GLY A 230 4.55 -7.96 -12.34
C GLY A 230 3.06 -8.00 -12.68
N ALA A 231 2.52 -9.21 -12.76
CA ALA A 231 1.10 -9.47 -12.94
C ALA A 231 0.69 -10.71 -12.13
N SER A 232 -0.48 -10.67 -11.51
CA SER A 232 -1.00 -11.72 -10.63
C SER A 232 -2.48 -11.97 -10.89
N PHE A 233 -2.95 -13.20 -10.70
CA PHE A 233 -4.37 -13.52 -10.75
C PHE A 233 -4.73 -14.62 -9.73
N PRO A 234 -5.96 -14.61 -9.17
CA PRO A 234 -6.36 -15.58 -8.16
C PRO A 234 -6.63 -16.96 -8.78
N LEU A 235 -6.24 -18.03 -8.08
CA LEU A 235 -6.36 -19.42 -8.54
C LEU A 235 -7.50 -20.20 -7.87
N ASN A 236 -7.73 -19.97 -6.58
CA ASN A 236 -8.66 -20.78 -5.79
C ASN A 236 -9.61 -19.92 -4.96
N ILE A 237 -10.74 -20.54 -4.62
CA ILE A 237 -11.67 -19.98 -3.65
C ILE A 237 -12.31 -21.10 -2.81
N PRO A 238 -12.27 -21.03 -1.48
CA PRO A 238 -12.87 -22.05 -0.61
C PRO A 238 -14.39 -21.85 -0.53
N THR A 239 -15.12 -22.26 -1.56
CA THR A 239 -16.60 -22.22 -1.58
C THR A 239 -17.22 -23.44 -0.93
N GLY A 240 -16.55 -24.60 -0.96
CA GLY A 240 -17.06 -25.85 -0.36
C GLY A 240 -17.30 -25.74 1.15
N SER A 241 -16.40 -25.08 1.87
CA SER A 241 -16.48 -24.91 3.33
C SER A 241 -17.68 -24.07 3.80
N LEU A 242 -18.34 -23.35 2.89
CA LEU A 242 -19.58 -22.63 3.19
C LEU A 242 -20.79 -23.57 3.30
N PHE A 243 -20.76 -24.71 2.62
CA PHE A 243 -21.86 -25.68 2.59
C PHE A 243 -21.71 -26.77 3.66
N ASP A 244 -20.56 -26.83 4.34
CA ASP A 244 -20.33 -27.75 5.45
C ASP A 244 -21.24 -27.41 6.63
N TYR A 245 -21.96 -28.42 7.12
CA TYR A 245 -22.86 -28.32 8.26
C TYR A 245 -22.42 -29.27 9.38
N ASN A 246 -22.37 -28.77 10.61
CA ASN A 246 -22.19 -29.57 11.81
C ASN A 246 -23.36 -29.32 12.76
N VAL A 247 -23.95 -30.39 13.31
CA VAL A 247 -25.07 -30.34 14.26
C VAL A 247 -24.64 -29.77 15.61
N ASP A 248 -23.37 -29.97 16.01
CA ASP A 248 -22.89 -29.63 17.37
C ASP A 248 -22.72 -28.13 17.62
N THR A 249 -22.58 -27.32 16.56
CA THR A 249 -22.35 -25.88 16.67
C THR A 249 -23.39 -25.10 15.85
N PRO A 250 -24.21 -24.23 16.47
CA PRO A 250 -25.26 -23.50 15.76
C PRO A 250 -24.70 -22.46 14.75
N TYR A 251 -23.44 -22.06 14.90
CA TYR A 251 -22.75 -21.15 13.97
C TYR A 251 -21.50 -21.80 13.39
N ASN A 252 -21.34 -21.70 12.07
CA ASN A 252 -20.16 -22.17 11.38
C ASN A 252 -19.06 -21.10 11.42
N ASN A 253 -18.14 -21.23 12.38
CA ASN A 253 -16.98 -20.33 12.53
C ASN A 253 -15.77 -20.72 11.65
N LYS A 254 -15.85 -21.82 10.88
CA LYS A 254 -14.71 -22.30 10.06
C LYS A 254 -14.33 -21.35 8.91
N ASN A 255 -15.18 -20.38 8.60
CA ASN A 255 -15.00 -19.43 7.49
C ASN A 255 -14.65 -18.01 7.95
N SER A 256 -14.09 -17.84 9.16
CA SER A 256 -13.64 -16.53 9.66
C SER A 256 -12.44 -15.99 8.88
N GLU A 257 -11.64 -16.88 8.31
CA GLU A 257 -10.45 -16.56 7.51
C GLU A 257 -10.55 -17.25 6.16
N ILE A 258 -10.08 -16.58 5.12
CA ILE A 258 -10.10 -17.06 3.74
C ILE A 258 -8.67 -16.98 3.21
N ASN A 259 -8.13 -18.12 2.79
CA ASN A 259 -6.87 -18.17 2.06
C ASN A 259 -7.14 -18.21 0.55
N ILE A 260 -6.49 -17.31 -0.18
CA ILE A 260 -6.51 -17.22 -1.64
C ILE A 260 -5.07 -17.25 -2.14
N ARG A 261 -4.79 -18.18 -3.06
CA ARG A 261 -3.55 -18.28 -3.81
C ARG A 261 -3.63 -17.45 -5.07
N PHE A 262 -2.62 -16.63 -5.27
CA PHE A 262 -2.40 -15.85 -6.48
C PHE A 262 -1.23 -16.45 -7.26
N ARG A 263 -1.45 -16.78 -8.53
CA ARG A 263 -0.35 -17.04 -9.46
C ARG A 263 0.22 -15.70 -9.86
N SER A 264 1.50 -15.46 -9.58
CA SER A 264 2.20 -14.22 -9.88
C SER A 264 3.30 -14.46 -10.89
N MET A 265 3.50 -13.50 -11.78
CA MET A 265 4.51 -13.48 -12.83
C MET A 265 5.36 -12.25 -12.64
N GLY A 266 6.67 -12.43 -12.60
CA GLY A 266 7.59 -11.33 -12.38
C GLY A 266 7.62 -10.89 -10.92
N PHE A 267 8.83 -10.69 -10.39
CA PHE A 267 9.04 -10.10 -9.07
C PHE A 267 10.12 -9.03 -9.16
N THR A 268 9.78 -7.85 -8.63
CA THR A 268 10.70 -6.73 -8.49
C THR A 268 10.66 -6.26 -7.05
N ALA A 269 11.82 -6.10 -6.44
CA ALA A 269 11.96 -5.59 -5.08
C ALA A 269 13.16 -4.66 -4.98
N PHE A 270 13.11 -3.74 -4.02
CA PHE A 270 14.20 -2.80 -3.69
C PHE A 270 14.54 -1.75 -4.76
N GLU A 271 13.83 -1.71 -5.89
CA GLU A 271 14.05 -0.69 -6.91
C GLU A 271 13.19 0.57 -6.67
N ASP A 272 13.80 1.75 -6.81
CA ASP A 272 13.12 3.04 -6.64
C ASP A 272 12.08 3.30 -7.73
N ILE A 273 12.24 2.71 -8.91
CA ILE A 273 11.25 2.81 -10.00
C ILE A 273 9.87 2.29 -9.57
N LEU A 274 9.80 1.34 -8.63
CA LEU A 274 8.52 0.84 -8.12
C LEU A 274 7.72 1.92 -7.41
N LYS A 275 8.37 2.91 -6.80
CA LYS A 275 7.69 4.05 -6.16
C LYS A 275 7.02 4.92 -7.21
N TYR A 276 7.71 5.15 -8.33
CA TYR A 276 7.17 5.85 -9.49
C TYR A 276 6.02 5.07 -10.14
N GLU A 277 6.16 3.76 -10.36
CA GLU A 277 5.09 2.92 -10.93
C GLU A 277 3.84 2.86 -10.04
N PHE A 278 4.03 2.82 -8.72
CA PHE A 278 2.94 2.91 -7.76
C PHE A 278 2.17 4.23 -7.90
N ASN A 279 2.88 5.36 -7.95
CA ASN A 279 2.26 6.67 -8.14
C ASN A 279 1.57 6.79 -9.51
N ARG A 280 2.20 6.27 -10.56
CA ARG A 280 1.64 6.25 -11.92
C ARG A 280 0.33 5.47 -11.95
N THR A 281 0.25 4.33 -11.25
CA THR A 281 -0.99 3.56 -11.10
C THR A 281 -2.11 4.41 -10.51
N THR A 282 -1.82 5.17 -9.46
CA THR A 282 -2.79 6.08 -8.85
C THR A 282 -3.15 7.25 -9.77
N ALA A 283 -2.18 7.79 -10.53
CA ALA A 283 -2.38 8.86 -11.51
C ALA A 283 -3.18 8.45 -12.76
N ILE A 284 -3.22 7.16 -13.10
CA ILE A 284 -4.06 6.64 -14.20
C ILE A 284 -5.54 6.84 -13.86
N PHE A 285 -5.93 6.55 -12.61
CA PHE A 285 -7.31 6.61 -12.16
C PHE A 285 -7.71 8.00 -11.67
N ASN A 286 -6.83 8.69 -10.94
CA ASN A 286 -7.12 9.99 -10.36
C ASN A 286 -6.37 11.11 -11.13
N PRO A 287 -7.10 12.00 -11.84
CA PRO A 287 -6.48 13.09 -12.59
C PRO A 287 -5.78 14.13 -11.70
N ASP A 288 -6.18 14.28 -10.44
CA ASP A 288 -5.52 15.21 -9.54
C ASP A 288 -4.18 14.68 -9.06
N ILE A 289 -4.06 13.37 -8.82
CA ILE A 289 -2.76 12.74 -8.49
C ILE A 289 -1.81 12.76 -9.67
N ARG A 290 -2.34 12.72 -10.90
CA ARG A 290 -1.53 12.94 -12.10
C ARG A 290 -0.85 14.31 -12.09
N LYS A 291 -1.55 15.37 -11.70
CA LYS A 291 -0.96 16.71 -11.57
C LYS A 291 0.13 16.75 -10.49
N ILE A 292 -0.05 16.00 -9.40
CA ILE A 292 0.97 15.86 -8.35
C ILE A 292 2.23 15.20 -8.91
N LEU A 293 2.06 14.12 -9.69
CA LEU A 293 3.17 13.43 -10.33
C LEU A 293 3.90 14.32 -11.34
N GLU A 294 3.15 15.00 -12.23
CA GLU A 294 3.71 15.96 -13.20
C GLU A 294 4.46 17.10 -12.50
N HIS A 295 3.92 17.59 -11.37
CA HIS A 295 4.57 18.59 -10.55
C HIS A 295 5.90 18.08 -9.99
N ASP A 296 5.94 16.84 -9.46
CA ASP A 296 7.16 16.23 -8.93
C ASP A 296 8.19 15.93 -10.03
N GLU A 297 7.77 15.58 -11.25
CA GLU A 297 8.67 15.43 -12.41
C GLU A 297 9.27 16.77 -12.86
N SER A 298 8.53 17.87 -12.73
CA SER A 298 8.95 19.21 -13.19
C SER A 298 9.96 19.93 -12.29
N ALA A 299 10.33 19.34 -11.15
CA ALA A 299 11.50 19.65 -10.33
C ALA A 299 11.75 21.13 -9.94
N ASN A 300 10.70 21.93 -9.70
CA ASN A 300 10.86 23.34 -9.29
C ASN A 300 10.67 23.61 -7.79
N GLU A 301 10.41 22.61 -6.95
CA GLU A 301 10.21 22.81 -5.51
C GLU A 301 11.32 22.21 -4.64
N THR A 302 11.71 22.97 -3.60
CA THR A 302 12.59 22.51 -2.54
C THR A 302 11.82 21.58 -1.60
N ALA A 303 12.37 20.39 -1.33
CA ALA A 303 11.80 19.38 -0.43
C ALA A 303 11.37 19.92 0.94
N ALA A 304 11.95 21.04 1.38
CA ALA A 304 11.64 21.72 2.63
C ALA A 304 10.19 22.25 2.74
N ALA A 305 9.54 22.67 1.65
CA ALA A 305 8.18 23.24 1.72
C ALA A 305 7.09 22.17 1.91
N ARG A 306 7.37 20.93 1.51
CA ARG A 306 6.44 19.79 1.57
C ARG A 306 6.60 18.96 2.85
N ASP A 307 7.72 19.14 3.55
CA ASP A 307 8.08 18.39 4.76
C ASP A 307 7.73 19.12 6.08
N ASP A 308 7.15 20.33 5.98
CA ASP A 308 6.60 21.05 7.13
C ASP A 308 5.38 20.28 7.67
N GLY A 309 5.63 19.30 8.54
CA GLY A 309 4.65 18.38 9.13
C GLY A 309 3.54 19.03 9.96
N ASN A 310 3.49 20.36 9.98
CA ASN A 310 2.51 21.21 10.67
C ASN A 310 1.76 22.17 9.72
N ALA A 311 2.00 22.12 8.41
CA ALA A 311 1.30 22.93 7.42
C ALA A 311 0.53 22.05 6.42
N ILE A 312 -0.67 22.50 6.06
CA ILE A 312 -1.45 21.88 4.99
C ILE A 312 -0.79 22.24 3.67
N TYR A 313 -0.25 21.25 2.96
CA TYR A 313 0.39 21.47 1.68
C TYR A 313 -0.60 21.30 0.52
N ARG A 314 -0.51 22.22 -0.46
CA ARG A 314 -1.40 22.32 -1.62
C ARG A 314 -0.59 22.58 -2.88
N ILE A 315 -0.95 21.87 -3.95
CA ILE A 315 -0.36 22.11 -5.27
C ILE A 315 -1.33 22.97 -6.09
N PRO A 316 -0.86 24.04 -6.76
CA PRO A 316 -1.70 24.87 -7.61
C PRO A 316 -2.46 24.04 -8.66
N GLY A 317 -3.78 24.19 -8.72
CA GLY A 317 -4.62 23.47 -9.70
C GLY A 317 -5.01 22.04 -9.31
N CYS A 318 -4.59 21.55 -8.14
CA CYS A 318 -5.00 20.27 -7.57
C CYS A 318 -6.14 20.47 -6.56
N SER A 319 -7.18 19.63 -6.61
CA SER A 319 -8.26 19.65 -5.59
C SER A 319 -7.92 18.82 -4.34
N LEU A 320 -6.77 18.15 -4.35
CA LEU A 320 -6.29 17.33 -3.24
C LEU A 320 -5.35 18.12 -2.33
N ILE A 321 -5.41 17.75 -1.07
CA ILE A 321 -4.62 18.31 0.02
C ILE A 321 -3.83 17.20 0.69
N LYS A 322 -2.54 17.44 0.97
CA LYS A 322 -1.69 16.54 1.77
C LYS A 322 -2.10 16.62 3.24
N LEU A 323 -2.34 15.48 3.86
CA LEU A 323 -2.54 15.38 5.30
C LEU A 323 -1.19 15.43 6.02
N PRO A 324 -1.03 16.32 7.02
CA PRO A 324 0.16 16.35 7.86
C PRO A 324 0.37 15.02 8.59
N PHE A 325 1.64 14.59 8.72
CA PHE A 325 1.99 13.32 9.33
C PHE A 325 1.51 13.19 10.79
N SER A 326 1.60 14.29 11.55
CA SER A 326 1.09 14.36 12.93
C SER A 326 -0.38 13.95 13.02
N LEU A 327 -1.21 14.42 12.09
CA LEU A 327 -2.64 14.13 12.03
C LEU A 327 -2.96 12.71 11.56
N ALA A 328 -2.13 12.13 10.68
CA ALA A 328 -2.33 10.77 10.19
C ALA A 328 -2.06 9.69 11.26
N MET A 329 -1.36 10.04 12.35
CA MET A 329 -0.93 9.13 13.41
C MET A 329 -1.68 9.31 14.75
N TYR A 330 -2.51 10.35 14.93
CA TYR A 330 -3.27 10.54 16.17
C TYR A 330 -4.31 9.43 16.37
N SER A 331 -3.92 8.41 17.12
CA SER A 331 -4.78 7.35 17.63
C SER A 331 -5.43 7.79 18.95
N ASP A 332 -6.27 8.81 18.93
CA ASP A 332 -7.06 9.09 20.14
C ASP A 332 -8.14 8.01 20.28
N ASN A 333 -8.09 7.31 21.42
CA ASN A 333 -8.92 6.16 21.78
C ASN A 333 -10.41 6.47 21.99
N SER A 334 -10.88 7.69 21.69
CA SER A 334 -12.29 8.05 21.79
C SER A 334 -12.92 8.07 20.40
N LEU A 335 -13.81 7.11 20.13
CA LEU A 335 -14.57 7.02 18.88
C LEU A 335 -15.49 8.22 18.63
N ASP A 336 -15.87 8.94 19.70
CA ASP A 336 -16.99 9.87 19.66
C ASP A 336 -16.63 11.31 19.26
N ASN A 337 -15.34 11.69 19.28
CA ASN A 337 -14.89 13.08 19.04
C ASN A 337 -13.65 13.22 18.13
N ASN A 338 -13.24 12.18 17.40
CA ASN A 338 -12.10 12.30 16.48
C ASN A 338 -12.61 12.74 15.08
N PRO A 339 -12.47 14.02 14.68
CA PRO A 339 -12.97 14.49 13.38
C PRO A 339 -12.23 13.84 12.20
N PHE A 340 -11.10 13.16 12.46
CA PHE A 340 -10.29 12.49 11.45
C PHE A 340 -10.77 11.06 11.14
N TYR A 341 -11.67 10.49 11.94
CA TYR A 341 -12.29 9.19 11.62
C TYR A 341 -13.08 9.26 10.29
N ASN A 342 -13.68 10.42 9.99
CA ASN A 342 -14.41 10.65 8.75
C ASN A 342 -13.51 10.72 7.50
N LEU A 343 -12.20 10.92 7.68
CA LEU A 343 -11.19 10.91 6.60
C LEU A 343 -10.58 9.51 6.41
N ASN A 344 -10.61 8.68 7.46
CA ASN A 344 -10.16 7.29 7.36
C ASN A 344 -10.95 6.55 6.26
N PHE A 345 -10.25 5.74 5.46
CA PHE A 345 -10.76 5.07 4.24
C PHE A 345 -11.10 5.95 3.04
N ARG A 346 -10.86 7.27 3.08
CA ARG A 346 -11.15 8.22 1.99
C ARG A 346 -9.92 8.96 1.46
N VAL A 347 -8.74 8.47 1.82
CA VAL A 347 -7.45 9.03 1.44
C VAL A 347 -6.83 8.23 0.29
N TYR A 348 -6.05 8.92 -0.53
CA TYR A 348 -5.26 8.30 -1.59
C TYR A 348 -3.79 8.24 -1.18
N PRO A 349 -3.13 7.08 -1.33
CA PRO A 349 -1.70 6.95 -1.05
C PRO A 349 -0.88 7.55 -2.20
N TYR A 350 0.19 8.24 -1.85
CA TYR A 350 1.19 8.76 -2.78
C TYR A 350 2.57 8.65 -2.14
N ILE A 351 3.58 8.20 -2.88
CA ILE A 351 4.95 8.13 -2.37
C ILE A 351 5.74 9.32 -2.89
N ASN A 352 6.26 10.16 -2.01
CA ASN A 352 7.12 11.25 -2.43
C ASN A 352 8.44 10.68 -2.99
N LEU A 353 8.77 11.03 -4.24
CA LEU A 353 9.93 10.48 -4.97
C LEU A 353 11.27 10.98 -4.41
N TYR A 354 11.28 12.12 -3.72
CA TYR A 354 12.50 12.73 -3.16
C TYR A 354 12.74 12.32 -1.71
N THR A 355 11.71 12.35 -0.88
CA THR A 355 11.82 12.08 0.57
C THR A 355 11.53 10.63 0.94
N ASN A 356 10.96 9.83 0.02
CA ASN A 356 10.42 8.50 0.29
C ASN A 356 9.33 8.47 1.37
N GLU A 357 8.70 9.61 1.66
CA GLU A 357 7.57 9.69 2.57
C GLU A 357 6.31 9.09 1.91
N LEU A 358 5.59 8.24 2.65
CA LEU A 358 4.25 7.81 2.25
C LEU A 358 3.24 8.88 2.67
N GLU A 359 2.76 9.64 1.69
CA GLU A 359 1.82 10.73 1.87
C GLU A 359 0.37 10.27 1.66
N TRP A 360 -0.53 10.91 2.40
CA TRP A 360 -1.98 10.68 2.29
C TRP A 360 -2.65 11.94 1.77
N TRP A 361 -3.37 11.80 0.66
CA TRP A 361 -4.03 12.92 -0.01
C TRP A 361 -5.55 12.80 0.07
N VAL A 362 -6.23 13.90 0.36
CA VAL A 362 -7.69 13.96 0.47
C VAL A 362 -8.28 15.12 -0.30
N ASN A 363 -9.50 14.98 -0.81
CA ASN A 363 -10.19 16.04 -1.52
C ASN A 363 -10.51 17.23 -0.59
N GLU A 364 -10.24 18.45 -1.04
CA GLU A 364 -10.44 19.69 -0.28
C GLU A 364 -11.90 19.85 0.17
N ASN A 365 -12.87 19.50 -0.68
CA ASN A 365 -14.28 19.61 -0.34
C ASN A 365 -14.70 18.69 0.82
N ARG A 366 -13.91 17.64 1.09
CA ARG A 366 -14.13 16.74 2.24
C ARG A 366 -13.30 17.15 3.46
N PHE A 367 -12.29 17.98 3.26
CA PHE A 367 -11.49 18.59 4.32
C PHE A 367 -12.19 19.88 4.80
N ASP A 368 -13.38 19.70 5.39
CA ASP A 368 -14.30 20.78 5.77
C ASP A 368 -13.86 21.55 7.03
N ASN A 369 -14.49 22.71 7.26
CA ASN A 369 -14.13 23.75 8.25
C ASN A 369 -13.92 23.27 9.70
N ILE A 370 -14.46 22.12 10.09
CA ILE A 370 -14.31 21.55 11.44
C ILE A 370 -12.89 21.01 11.63
N THR A 371 -12.37 20.26 10.66
CA THR A 371 -11.00 19.74 10.66
C THR A 371 -9.98 20.88 10.53
N LYS A 372 -10.31 21.94 9.77
CA LYS A 372 -9.50 23.17 9.68
C LYS A 372 -9.44 23.93 11.02
N LYS A 373 -10.57 24.06 11.74
CA LYS A 373 -10.65 24.73 13.05
C LYS A 373 -9.89 23.98 14.14
N GLU A 374 -9.99 22.66 14.19
CA GLU A 374 -9.27 21.85 15.17
C GLU A 374 -7.76 21.79 14.89
N PHE A 375 -7.36 21.88 13.62
CA PHE A 375 -5.95 22.02 13.26
C PHE A 375 -5.37 23.36 13.76
N SER A 376 -6.10 24.47 13.60
CA SER A 376 -5.67 25.77 14.14
C SER A 376 -5.58 25.77 15.67
N SER A 377 -6.53 25.15 16.39
CA SER A 377 -6.49 25.09 17.86
C SER A 377 -5.38 24.17 18.39
N ASN A 378 -5.07 23.07 17.70
CA ASN A 378 -3.94 22.20 18.07
C ASN A 378 -2.57 22.86 17.80
N LYS A 379 -2.48 23.73 16.79
CA LYS A 379 -1.28 24.56 16.52
C LYS A 379 -1.02 25.54 17.67
N GLU A 380 -2.08 26.13 18.23
CA GLU A 380 -2.01 27.00 19.42
C GLU A 380 -1.68 26.21 20.69
N ALA A 381 -2.25 25.01 20.86
CA ALA A 381 -1.98 24.14 22.02
C ALA A 381 -0.55 23.56 22.05
N GLN A 382 0.11 23.43 20.90
CA GLN A 382 1.52 23.03 20.79
C GLN A 382 2.51 24.21 20.97
N GLY A 383 2.04 25.41 21.29
CA GLY A 383 2.90 26.54 21.66
C GLY A 383 3.76 27.12 20.52
N ILE A 384 3.36 26.92 19.26
CA ILE A 384 4.05 27.52 18.12
C ILE A 384 3.42 28.89 17.86
N ASN A 385 3.92 29.91 18.55
CA ASN A 385 3.64 31.30 18.21
C ASN A 385 4.32 31.63 16.87
N ASP A 386 3.54 32.14 15.91
CA ASP A 386 4.02 32.58 14.59
C ASP A 386 5.12 33.68 14.69
N ASP A 387 5.32 34.27 15.88
CA ASP A 387 6.40 35.23 16.19
C ASP A 387 7.81 34.62 16.14
N VAL A 388 7.98 33.32 16.45
CA VAL A 388 9.31 32.66 16.42
C VAL A 388 9.77 32.40 14.99
N ILE A 389 8.83 32.12 14.07
CA ILE A 389 9.11 31.93 12.64
C ILE A 389 9.44 33.28 11.97
N ALA A 390 8.84 34.38 12.45
CA ALA A 390 9.15 35.72 11.99
C ALA A 390 10.57 36.18 12.39
N ASP A 391 11.05 35.80 13.58
CA ASP A 391 12.42 36.13 14.03
C ASP A 391 13.51 35.30 13.34
N ILE A 392 13.23 34.05 12.95
CA ILE A 392 14.15 33.25 12.13
C ILE A 392 14.30 33.86 10.72
N ARG A 393 13.22 34.42 10.15
CA ARG A 393 13.27 35.11 8.84
C ARG A 393 14.00 36.46 8.87
N ARG A 394 14.04 37.15 10.02
CA ARG A 394 14.84 38.39 10.16
C ARG A 394 16.34 38.11 10.30
N ASN A 395 16.72 37.00 10.94
CA ASN A 395 18.13 36.69 11.20
C ASN A 395 18.89 36.05 10.03
N GLN A 396 18.24 35.79 8.89
CA GLN A 396 18.91 35.29 7.67
C GLN A 396 19.07 36.35 6.57
N ILE A 397 18.65 37.60 6.81
CA ILE A 397 18.84 38.74 5.88
C ILE A 397 19.71 39.83 6.55
N GLY A 398 20.56 39.44 7.52
CA GLY A 398 21.54 40.31 8.18
C GLY A 398 22.95 40.03 7.72
#